data_AF-A0A2D9C7V1-F1
#
_entry.id   AF-A0A2D9C7V1-F1
#
_cell.length_a   1.000
_cell.length_b   1.000
_cell.length_c   1.000
_cell.angle_alpha   90.00
_cell.angle_beta   90.00
_cell.angle_gamma   90.00
#
_symmetry.space_group_name_H-M   'P 1'
#
loop_
_entity.id
_entity.type
_entity.pdbx_description
1 polymer ?
#
loop_
_entity_poly.entity_id
_entity_poly.type
_entity_poly.pdbx_seq_one_letter_code
_entity_poly.pdbx_strand_id
1 'polypeptide(L)'
;MPNPNGGLITETNAQYYAGQQSFKGTGVADSLFTCTFNTDLVLTVAGVSNTNFSVTVDGVVATNYTFTPDTKNAIKFNILGGAVIPPLDSDIVVSLIETAKESNYGGYQYTSLNDVINNFMVAYIGAGKLIPSAKRTDIIFHAKRGMQEFSYDTLKTIKSQELTISPSLTAVIPQDYVNYVRLSWIDGLGVKRIIYPNTNLTINPAQAPEQDSEGQIVQDNLGENVDTDPPQTVERWRAADDKNITGLYLADAVNQGYNVDDMYVNSLYWGGAYGQRYGTDPVLTQNNGWFGIDEVRGVFTFSSNLKDKLIVIEYISDGLAYDLDTRVPKMIEDAMYAHISHAIIASRINQPEYIVNRLKRERSAKLRNAKIRLSNIKIGELTQLMRGKSKWIK
;
A
#
# COMPACT_ATOMS: atom_id res chain seq x y z
N MET A 1 29.14 11.68 -10.64
CA MET A 1 27.94 12.14 -11.38
C MET A 1 27.79 13.63 -11.14
N PRO A 2 27.31 14.40 -12.13
CA PRO A 2 27.33 15.85 -12.07
C PRO A 2 26.41 16.34 -10.95
N ASN A 3 26.81 17.44 -10.31
CA ASN A 3 25.94 18.21 -9.43
C ASN A 3 24.64 18.59 -10.19
N PRO A 4 23.51 18.81 -9.48
CA PRO A 4 22.28 19.30 -10.10
C PRO A 4 22.57 20.53 -10.96
N ASN A 5 22.50 20.38 -12.29
CA ASN A 5 22.87 21.41 -13.26
C ASN A 5 21.63 21.92 -14.03
N GLY A 6 20.53 22.14 -13.32
CA GLY A 6 19.25 22.54 -13.92
C GLY A 6 18.52 21.43 -14.69
N GLY A 7 18.93 20.16 -14.51
CA GLY A 7 18.21 18.99 -15.02
C GLY A 7 17.04 18.56 -14.13
N LEU A 8 16.32 17.52 -14.52
CA LEU A 8 15.18 16.95 -13.77
C LEU A 8 15.54 16.25 -12.44
N ILE A 9 16.83 16.11 -12.16
CA ILE A 9 17.37 15.58 -10.89
C ILE A 9 17.79 16.78 -10.05
N THR A 10 17.16 16.93 -8.89
CA THR A 10 17.31 18.07 -7.98
C THR A 10 18.26 17.80 -6.82
N GLU A 11 18.62 16.53 -6.58
CA GLU A 11 19.51 16.12 -5.50
C GLU A 11 20.90 15.71 -6.00
N THR A 12 21.91 15.93 -5.17
CA THR A 12 23.26 15.39 -5.34
C THR A 12 23.33 13.92 -4.92
N ASN A 13 24.38 13.21 -5.36
CA ASN A 13 24.63 11.83 -4.92
C ASN A 13 24.83 11.71 -3.40
N ALA A 14 25.41 12.72 -2.75
CA ALA A 14 25.59 12.71 -1.29
C ALA A 14 24.23 12.79 -0.57
N GLN A 15 23.32 13.62 -1.07
CA GLN A 15 21.96 13.70 -0.55
C GLN A 15 21.17 12.42 -0.80
N TYR A 16 21.28 11.84 -2.00
CA TYR A 16 20.50 10.66 -2.36
C TYR A 16 21.02 9.38 -1.69
N TYR A 17 22.31 9.05 -1.82
CA TYR A 17 22.84 7.76 -1.33
C TYR A 17 23.30 7.79 0.12
N ALA A 18 23.91 8.90 0.56
CA ALA A 18 24.39 9.03 1.94
C ALA A 18 23.35 9.68 2.86
N GLY A 19 22.35 10.38 2.31
CA GLY A 19 21.38 11.15 3.10
C GLY A 19 22.00 12.40 3.72
N GLN A 20 23.08 12.94 3.13
CA GLN A 20 23.86 14.02 3.75
C GLN A 20 23.93 15.27 2.89
N GLN A 21 23.95 16.42 3.56
CA GLN A 21 24.26 17.71 2.95
C GLN A 21 25.17 18.51 3.87
N SER A 22 26.26 19.04 3.31
CA SER A 22 27.22 19.86 4.04
C SER A 22 27.04 21.35 3.74
N PHE A 23 27.32 22.17 4.75
CA PHE A 23 27.35 23.63 4.69
C PHE A 23 28.60 24.14 5.41
N LYS A 24 28.98 25.38 5.10
CA LYS A 24 30.04 26.10 5.82
C LYS A 24 29.42 27.05 6.83
N GLY A 25 29.92 27.02 8.06
CA GLY A 25 29.55 27.95 9.11
C GLY A 25 29.87 29.38 8.70
N THR A 26 28.98 30.30 9.03
CA THR A 26 29.07 31.72 8.65
C THR A 26 29.63 32.58 9.77
N GLY A 27 29.74 32.06 11.00
CA GLY A 27 30.06 32.85 12.20
C GLY A 27 28.98 33.86 12.59
N VAL A 28 27.81 33.85 11.94
CA VAL A 28 26.71 34.80 12.16
C VAL A 28 25.50 34.06 12.75
N ALA A 29 24.93 34.61 13.82
CA ALA A 29 23.71 34.09 14.43
C ALA A 29 22.52 34.08 13.46
N ASP A 30 21.59 33.14 13.63
CA ASP A 30 20.37 33.03 12.82
C ASP A 30 20.60 32.86 11.31
N SER A 31 21.81 32.43 10.92
CA SER A 31 22.09 32.02 9.54
C SER A 31 21.24 30.82 9.16
N LEU A 32 20.58 30.90 8.00
CA LEU A 32 19.69 29.87 7.51
C LEU A 32 20.45 28.87 6.64
N PHE A 33 20.45 27.60 7.04
CA PHE A 33 21.00 26.49 6.27
C PHE A 33 19.85 25.65 5.71
N THR A 34 19.51 25.88 4.43
CA THR A 34 18.39 25.21 3.78
C THR A 34 18.85 23.93 3.08
N CYS A 35 18.37 22.79 3.55
CA CYS A 35 18.60 21.51 2.91
C CYS A 35 17.68 21.31 1.71
N THR A 36 18.17 20.64 0.67
CA THR A 36 17.43 20.38 -0.58
C THR A 36 17.12 18.89 -0.77
N PHE A 37 16.91 18.16 0.32
CA PHE A 37 16.46 16.77 0.27
C PHE A 37 15.04 16.69 -0.32
N ASN A 38 14.73 15.59 -1.01
CA ASN A 38 13.38 15.24 -1.47
C ASN A 38 12.50 14.73 -0.31
N THR A 39 13.12 14.37 0.82
CA THR A 39 12.44 14.02 2.08
C THR A 39 12.43 15.21 3.02
N ASP A 40 11.27 15.48 3.60
CA ASP A 40 11.10 16.59 4.52
C ASP A 40 11.74 16.29 5.87
N LEU A 41 12.43 17.27 6.41
CA LEU A 41 13.01 17.18 7.73
C LEU A 41 11.92 17.39 8.78
N VAL A 42 11.85 16.49 9.75
CA VAL A 42 10.87 16.48 10.84
C VAL A 42 11.63 16.57 12.16
N LEU A 43 11.24 17.52 13.01
CA LEU A 43 11.76 17.67 14.37
C LEU A 43 11.03 16.76 15.37
N THR A 44 11.69 16.52 16.50
CA THR A 44 11.02 15.95 17.66
C THR A 44 10.01 16.95 18.19
N VAL A 45 8.74 16.55 18.17
CA VAL A 45 7.65 17.25 18.86
C VAL A 45 7.11 16.27 19.90
N ALA A 46 7.19 16.66 21.17
CA ALA A 46 6.83 15.79 22.29
C ALA A 46 5.40 15.25 22.11
N GLY A 47 5.26 13.93 22.09
CA GLY A 47 3.98 13.24 21.91
C GLY A 47 3.43 13.21 20.48
N VAL A 48 4.15 13.77 19.50
CA VAL A 48 3.68 13.88 18.10
C VAL A 48 4.64 13.22 17.11
N SER A 49 5.94 13.54 17.16
CA SER A 49 6.92 13.04 16.18
C SER A 49 8.32 12.91 16.78
N ASN A 50 9.12 12.01 16.21
CA ASN A 50 10.56 11.91 16.48
C ASN A 50 11.35 12.64 15.39
N THR A 51 12.53 13.17 15.73
CA THR A 51 13.42 13.78 14.75
C THR A 51 13.87 12.74 13.72
N ASN A 52 13.87 13.09 12.43
CA ASN A 52 14.24 12.17 11.34
C ASN A 52 15.62 12.47 10.69
N PHE A 53 16.41 13.36 11.30
CA PHE A 53 17.74 13.77 10.88
C PHE A 53 18.65 14.05 12.10
N SER A 54 19.94 14.22 11.85
CA SER A 54 20.96 14.63 12.81
C SER A 54 21.81 15.73 12.20
N VAL A 55 22.32 16.62 13.06
CA VAL A 55 23.20 17.71 12.65
C VAL A 55 24.52 17.55 13.39
N THR A 56 25.64 17.61 12.67
CA THR A 56 26.96 17.67 13.25
C THR A 56 27.66 18.98 12.86
N VAL A 57 28.46 19.52 13.76
CA VAL A 57 29.35 20.66 13.52
C VAL A 57 30.76 20.16 13.82
N ASP A 58 31.64 20.19 12.83
CA ASP A 58 33.01 19.64 12.89
C ASP A 58 33.07 18.20 13.42
N GLY A 59 32.06 17.39 13.06
CA GLY A 59 31.94 15.98 13.47
C GLY A 59 31.31 15.75 14.86
N VAL A 60 30.99 16.80 15.61
CA VAL A 60 30.30 16.70 16.91
C VAL A 60 28.80 16.91 16.72
N VAL A 61 27.97 16.05 17.32
CA VAL A 61 26.51 16.18 17.25
C VAL A 61 26.08 17.48 17.90
N ALA A 62 25.41 18.34 17.14
CA ALA A 62 24.78 19.55 17.63
C ALA A 62 23.32 19.25 18.00
N THR A 63 22.88 19.72 19.16
CA THR A 63 21.47 19.60 19.60
C THR A 63 20.75 20.95 19.68
N ASN A 64 21.50 22.05 19.59
CA ASN A 64 21.00 23.41 19.78
C ASN A 64 20.80 24.10 18.42
N TYR A 65 19.82 23.62 17.67
CA TYR A 65 19.35 24.25 16.43
C TYR A 65 17.82 24.30 16.44
N THR A 66 17.24 25.19 15.65
CA THR A 66 15.79 25.33 15.53
C THR A 66 15.36 25.32 14.07
N PHE A 67 14.12 24.91 13.81
CA PHE A 67 13.50 25.04 12.49
C PHE A 67 12.90 26.41 12.34
N THR A 68 12.96 26.94 11.13
CA THR A 68 12.20 28.13 10.78
C THR A 68 10.85 27.67 10.22
N PRO A 69 9.72 28.13 10.77
CA PRO A 69 8.40 27.76 10.24
C PRO A 69 8.16 28.27 8.81
N ASP A 70 8.90 29.30 8.40
CA ASP A 70 8.71 30.00 7.13
C ASP A 70 9.46 29.36 5.94
N THR A 71 10.42 28.46 6.20
CA THR A 71 11.25 27.85 5.15
C THR A 71 11.40 26.35 5.37
N LYS A 72 10.91 25.59 4.39
CA LYS A 72 10.95 24.12 4.39
C LYS A 72 12.40 23.62 4.45
N ASN A 73 12.65 22.60 5.26
CA ASN A 73 13.96 21.94 5.41
C ASN A 73 15.12 22.88 5.81
N ALA A 74 14.83 23.95 6.52
CA ALA A 74 15.84 24.95 6.90
C ALA A 74 16.12 24.96 8.40
N ILE A 75 17.40 24.84 8.76
CA ILE A 75 17.88 24.90 10.15
C ILE A 75 18.56 26.24 10.43
N LYS A 76 18.40 26.73 11.65
CA LYS A 76 19.11 27.90 12.17
C LYS A 76 19.68 27.62 13.56
N PHE A 77 20.84 28.21 13.85
CA PHE A 77 21.44 28.20 15.17
C PHE A 77 21.13 29.54 15.85
N ASN A 78 20.44 29.51 17.00
CA ASN A 78 19.96 30.70 17.69
C ASN A 78 20.71 30.89 19.03
N ILE A 79 21.05 32.13 19.39
CA ILE A 79 21.71 32.45 20.66
C ILE A 79 20.81 32.21 21.88
N LEU A 80 19.47 32.35 21.74
CA LEU A 80 18.53 32.16 22.84
C LEU A 80 18.49 30.68 23.28
N GLY A 81 19.20 30.36 24.35
CA GLY A 81 19.23 29.02 24.96
C GLY A 81 20.62 28.40 25.12
N GLY A 82 21.70 29.12 24.81
CA GLY A 82 23.07 28.61 24.92
C GLY A 82 23.53 27.80 23.71
N ALA A 83 22.95 28.01 22.53
CA ALA A 83 23.52 27.45 21.30
C ALA A 83 24.83 28.15 20.96
N VAL A 84 25.84 27.36 20.61
CA VAL A 84 27.11 27.87 20.08
C VAL A 84 26.88 28.14 18.59
N ILE A 85 27.06 29.40 18.18
CA ILE A 85 27.05 29.79 16.77
C ILE A 85 28.20 29.01 16.10
N PRO A 86 27.93 28.24 15.02
CA PRO A 86 29.00 27.58 14.28
C PRO A 86 30.03 28.62 13.82
N PRO A 87 31.32 28.46 14.17
CA PRO A 87 32.37 29.38 13.75
C PRO A 87 32.41 29.55 12.23
N LEU A 88 33.02 30.65 11.76
CA LEU A 88 33.27 30.81 10.34
C LEU A 88 34.07 29.59 9.82
N ASP A 89 33.66 29.05 8.68
CA ASP A 89 34.26 27.90 7.99
C ASP A 89 34.12 26.52 8.66
N SER A 90 33.43 26.41 9.81
CA SER A 90 33.12 25.11 10.44
C SER A 90 32.28 24.23 9.52
N ASP A 91 32.53 22.92 9.50
CA ASP A 91 31.79 21.96 8.68
C ASP A 91 30.48 21.56 9.37
N ILE A 92 29.36 22.05 8.84
CA ILE A 92 28.02 21.67 9.29
C ILE A 92 27.51 20.56 8.38
N VAL A 93 27.20 19.39 8.90
CA VAL A 93 26.64 18.27 8.13
C VAL A 93 25.27 17.90 8.68
N VAL A 94 24.27 17.97 7.81
CA VAL A 94 22.92 17.47 8.09
C VAL A 94 22.79 16.08 7.48
N SER A 95 22.49 15.08 8.31
CA SER A 95 22.37 13.66 7.91
C SER A 95 20.99 13.10 8.25
N LEU A 96 20.30 12.53 7.26
CA LEU A 96 19.05 11.80 7.47
C LEU A 96 19.29 10.52 8.29
N ILE A 97 18.34 10.17 9.16
CA ILE A 97 18.32 8.86 9.83
C ILE A 97 17.93 7.80 8.80
N GLU A 98 18.30 6.53 9.03
CA GLU A 98 18.11 5.42 8.08
C GLU A 98 16.70 5.37 7.45
N THR A 99 15.65 5.47 8.26
CA THR A 99 14.26 5.43 7.78
C THR A 99 13.89 6.62 6.88
N ALA A 100 14.43 7.81 7.15
CA ALA A 100 14.24 8.99 6.32
C ALA A 100 15.08 8.92 5.04
N LYS A 101 16.30 8.37 5.12
CA LYS A 101 17.16 8.10 3.96
C LYS A 101 16.49 7.09 3.02
N GLU A 102 15.90 6.02 3.55
CA GLU A 102 15.13 5.05 2.78
C GLU A 102 13.91 5.69 2.09
N SER A 103 13.23 6.60 2.79
CA SER A 103 12.09 7.37 2.25
C SER A 103 12.51 8.34 1.13
N ASN A 104 13.79 8.72 1.08
CA ASN A 104 14.35 9.59 0.05
C ASN A 104 14.57 8.87 -1.28
N TYR A 105 14.75 7.54 -1.24
CA TYR A 105 14.98 6.76 -2.44
C TYR A 105 13.77 6.77 -3.38
N GLY A 106 14.04 6.78 -4.68
CA GLY A 106 13.00 6.71 -5.72
C GLY A 106 12.19 8.00 -5.92
N GLY A 107 12.40 9.06 -5.13
CA GLY A 107 11.66 10.33 -5.28
C GLY A 107 11.74 10.93 -6.69
N TYR A 108 12.88 10.75 -7.38
CA TYR A 108 13.09 11.21 -8.75
C TYR A 108 12.12 10.62 -9.79
N GLN A 109 11.45 9.50 -9.48
CA GLN A 109 10.48 8.84 -10.37
C GLN A 109 9.13 9.56 -10.37
N TYR A 110 8.90 10.45 -9.40
CA TYR A 110 7.64 11.12 -9.17
C TYR A 110 7.76 12.64 -9.34
N THR A 111 6.63 13.30 -9.59
CA THR A 111 6.43 14.75 -9.57
C THR A 111 5.20 15.06 -8.71
N SER A 112 5.10 16.28 -8.18
CA SER A 112 3.87 16.67 -7.47
C SER A 112 2.75 16.94 -8.49
N LEU A 113 1.50 16.71 -8.09
CA LEU A 113 0.34 17.09 -8.91
C LEU A 113 0.34 18.59 -9.21
N ASN A 114 0.77 19.40 -8.25
CA ASN A 114 0.91 20.84 -8.43
C ASN A 114 1.93 21.20 -9.53
N ASP A 115 3.08 20.53 -9.59
CA ASP A 115 4.08 20.75 -10.65
C ASP A 115 3.55 20.34 -12.02
N VAL A 116 2.84 19.21 -12.11
CA VAL A 116 2.16 18.79 -13.35
C VAL A 116 1.17 19.87 -13.79
N ILE A 117 0.37 20.43 -12.87
CA ILE A 117 -0.58 21.50 -13.20
C ILE A 117 0.14 22.77 -13.66
N ASN A 118 1.22 23.17 -12.98
CA ASN A 118 2.00 24.36 -13.35
C ASN A 118 2.65 24.19 -14.73
N ASN A 119 3.28 23.04 -14.98
CA ASN A 119 3.86 22.70 -16.28
C ASN A 119 2.79 22.67 -17.38
N PHE A 120 1.60 22.11 -17.09
CA PHE A 120 0.47 22.13 -18.02
C PHE A 120 0.04 23.55 -18.37
N MET A 121 -0.10 24.42 -17.37
CA MET A 121 -0.46 25.83 -17.56
C MET A 121 0.56 26.56 -18.45
N VAL A 122 1.85 26.35 -18.21
CA VAL A 122 2.92 26.98 -19.01
C VAL A 122 2.96 26.42 -20.43
N ALA A 123 2.80 25.11 -20.62
CA ALA A 123 2.96 24.46 -21.92
C ALA A 123 1.72 24.58 -22.81
N TYR A 124 0.51 24.40 -22.28
CA TYR A 124 -0.71 24.23 -23.07
C TYR A 124 -1.67 25.43 -23.04
N ILE A 125 -1.49 26.36 -22.10
CA ILE A 125 -2.36 27.53 -21.96
C ILE A 125 -1.62 28.80 -22.41
N GLY A 126 -2.34 29.68 -23.11
CA GLY A 126 -1.84 30.98 -23.52
C GLY A 126 -2.29 31.40 -24.91
N ALA A 127 -1.99 32.65 -25.27
CA ALA A 127 -2.28 33.19 -26.59
C ALA A 127 -1.61 32.34 -27.70
N GLY A 128 -2.37 32.03 -28.75
CA GLY A 128 -1.90 31.21 -29.88
C GLY A 128 -1.95 29.69 -29.66
N LYS A 129 -2.39 29.22 -28.48
CA LYS A 129 -2.58 27.79 -28.19
C LYS A 129 -4.04 27.37 -28.34
N LEU A 130 -4.27 26.05 -28.38
CA LEU A 130 -5.63 25.48 -28.42
C LEU A 130 -6.49 25.89 -27.21
N ILE A 131 -5.86 26.17 -26.06
CA ILE A 131 -6.52 26.66 -24.85
C ILE A 131 -6.03 28.10 -24.58
N PRO A 132 -6.77 29.14 -25.01
CA PRO A 132 -6.34 30.53 -24.85
C PRO A 132 -6.20 30.94 -23.38
N SER A 133 -7.16 30.55 -22.54
CA SER A 133 -7.22 30.87 -21.11
C SER A 133 -8.09 29.86 -20.37
N ALA A 134 -7.68 29.38 -19.19
CA ALA A 134 -8.52 28.56 -18.30
C ALA A 134 -8.29 28.95 -16.83
N LYS A 135 -9.30 28.77 -15.97
CA LYS A 135 -9.17 29.05 -14.54
C LYS A 135 -8.33 27.96 -13.88
N ARG A 136 -7.38 28.33 -13.01
CA ARG A 136 -6.53 27.36 -12.29
C ARG A 136 -7.35 26.33 -11.51
N THR A 137 -8.46 26.74 -10.91
CA THR A 137 -9.38 25.86 -10.17
C THR A 137 -10.00 24.78 -11.05
N ASP A 138 -10.33 25.10 -12.30
CA ASP A 138 -10.91 24.17 -13.28
C ASP A 138 -9.87 23.12 -13.72
N ILE A 139 -8.62 23.58 -13.94
CA ILE A 139 -7.49 22.70 -14.25
C ILE A 139 -7.22 21.75 -13.09
N ILE A 140 -7.18 22.26 -11.84
CA ILE A 140 -7.00 21.43 -10.65
C ILE A 140 -8.10 20.37 -10.55
N PHE A 141 -9.36 20.73 -10.79
CA PHE A 141 -10.47 19.80 -10.76
C PHE A 141 -10.31 18.67 -11.77
N HIS A 142 -9.99 18.99 -13.03
CA HIS A 142 -9.77 18.00 -14.07
C HIS A 142 -8.49 17.18 -13.86
N ALA A 143 -7.44 17.76 -13.29
CA ALA A 143 -6.23 17.04 -12.93
C ALA A 143 -6.49 16.01 -11.81
N LYS A 144 -7.24 16.40 -10.77
CA LYS A 144 -7.68 15.49 -9.70
C LYS A 144 -8.56 14.36 -10.22
N ARG A 145 -9.55 14.68 -11.07
CA ARG A 145 -10.40 13.68 -11.77
C ARG A 145 -9.56 12.72 -12.62
N GLY A 146 -8.62 13.25 -13.41
CA GLY A 146 -7.71 12.45 -14.21
C GLY A 146 -6.86 11.53 -13.37
N MET A 147 -6.28 12.02 -12.27
CA MET A 147 -5.50 11.22 -11.32
C MET A 147 -6.33 10.10 -10.69
N GLN A 148 -7.59 10.37 -10.32
CA GLN A 148 -8.51 9.33 -9.83
C GLN A 148 -8.77 8.28 -10.90
N GLU A 149 -9.05 8.68 -12.15
CA GLU A 149 -9.20 7.71 -13.24
C GLU A 149 -7.92 6.90 -13.46
N PHE A 150 -6.74 7.52 -13.39
CA PHE A 150 -5.47 6.80 -13.47
C PHE A 150 -5.28 5.86 -12.27
N SER A 151 -5.64 6.26 -11.06
CA SER A 151 -5.50 5.39 -9.89
C SER A 151 -6.40 4.17 -10.04
N TYR A 152 -7.69 4.34 -10.29
CA TYR A 152 -8.63 3.21 -10.45
C TYR A 152 -8.22 2.24 -11.57
N ASP A 153 -7.72 2.77 -12.69
CA ASP A 153 -7.64 2.04 -13.96
C ASP A 153 -6.20 1.60 -14.32
N THR A 154 -5.17 2.19 -13.68
CA THR A 154 -3.74 1.90 -13.92
C THR A 154 -2.99 1.47 -12.67
N LEU A 155 -3.47 1.90 -11.50
CA LEU A 155 -2.91 1.55 -10.21
C LEU A 155 -4.00 0.82 -9.43
N LYS A 156 -4.20 -0.47 -9.72
CA LYS A 156 -4.41 -1.35 -8.56
C LYS A 156 -3.15 -1.15 -7.73
N THR A 157 -3.17 -0.19 -6.81
CA THR A 157 -2.07 0.05 -5.88
C THR A 157 -2.19 -1.13 -4.95
N ILE A 158 -1.55 -2.22 -5.35
CA ILE A 158 -1.48 -3.42 -4.54
C ILE A 158 -0.56 -3.02 -3.41
N LYS A 159 -1.16 -2.61 -2.30
CA LYS A 159 -0.44 -2.42 -1.05
C LYS A 159 -0.31 -3.79 -0.39
N SER A 160 0.75 -3.93 0.37
CA SER A 160 0.98 -5.12 1.18
C SER A 160 1.18 -4.70 2.62
N GLN A 161 0.49 -5.37 3.54
CA GLN A 161 0.73 -5.23 4.97
C GLN A 161 1.21 -6.57 5.52
N GLU A 162 2.31 -6.55 6.26
CA GLU A 162 2.79 -7.68 7.04
C GLU A 162 2.29 -7.56 8.47
N LEU A 163 1.73 -8.65 9.01
CA LEU A 163 1.28 -8.72 10.38
C LEU A 163 1.34 -10.16 10.91
N THR A 164 1.65 -10.30 12.18
CA THR A 164 1.53 -11.58 12.88
C THR A 164 0.10 -11.76 13.35
N ILE A 165 -0.50 -12.91 13.05
CA ILE A 165 -1.87 -13.20 13.46
C ILE A 165 -1.97 -13.36 14.97
N SER A 166 -2.91 -12.61 15.55
CA SER A 166 -3.24 -12.71 16.96
C SER A 166 -3.87 -14.07 17.29
N PRO A 167 -3.85 -14.50 18.56
CA PRO A 167 -4.59 -15.69 18.99
C PRO A 167 -6.08 -15.67 18.67
N SER A 168 -6.65 -14.48 18.43
CA SER A 168 -8.05 -14.29 18.02
C SER A 168 -8.30 -14.58 16.53
N LEU A 169 -7.29 -15.00 15.75
CA LEU A 169 -7.39 -15.38 14.34
C LEU A 169 -8.10 -14.33 13.48
N THR A 170 -7.82 -13.05 13.77
CA THR A 170 -8.39 -11.90 13.08
C THR A 170 -7.32 -10.85 12.81
N ALA A 171 -7.51 -10.11 11.72
CA ALA A 171 -6.72 -8.93 11.39
C ALA A 171 -7.64 -7.79 10.95
N VAL A 172 -7.42 -6.60 11.46
CA VAL A 172 -8.22 -5.41 11.10
C VAL A 172 -7.95 -5.03 9.65
N ILE A 173 -9.02 -4.74 8.90
CA ILE A 173 -8.92 -4.30 7.50
C ILE A 173 -8.30 -2.89 7.44
N PRO A 174 -7.33 -2.64 6.55
CA PRO A 174 -6.76 -1.30 6.35
C PRO A 174 -7.81 -0.26 5.94
N GLN A 175 -7.64 0.99 6.37
CA GLN A 175 -8.61 2.06 6.11
C GLN A 175 -8.84 2.36 4.62
N ASP A 176 -7.83 2.11 3.78
CA ASP A 176 -7.87 2.36 2.34
C ASP A 176 -8.20 1.10 1.52
N TYR A 177 -8.65 0.03 2.18
CA TYR A 177 -8.98 -1.24 1.55
C TYR A 177 -10.22 -1.15 0.65
N VAL A 178 -10.07 -1.59 -0.61
CA VAL A 178 -11.17 -1.73 -1.57
C VAL A 178 -11.48 -3.20 -1.84
N ASN A 179 -10.44 -4.01 -2.06
CA ASN A 179 -10.59 -5.43 -2.34
C ASN A 179 -9.26 -6.17 -2.09
N TYR A 180 -9.29 -7.48 -1.87
CA TYR A 180 -8.09 -8.29 -1.72
C TYR A 180 -7.51 -8.69 -3.09
N VAL A 181 -6.20 -8.89 -3.13
CA VAL A 181 -5.51 -9.54 -4.26
C VAL A 181 -5.16 -10.96 -3.89
N ARG A 182 -4.46 -11.13 -2.76
CA ARG A 182 -4.15 -12.43 -2.16
C ARG A 182 -3.71 -12.24 -0.71
N LEU A 183 -3.95 -13.27 0.09
CA LEU A 183 -3.37 -13.39 1.42
C LEU A 183 -2.39 -14.55 1.40
N SER A 184 -1.27 -14.41 2.09
CA SER A 184 -0.24 -15.46 2.15
C SER A 184 0.44 -15.44 3.50
N TRP A 185 0.72 -16.61 4.08
CA TRP A 185 1.63 -16.68 5.20
C TRP A 185 3.06 -16.85 4.71
N ILE A 186 4.01 -16.38 5.50
CA ILE A 186 5.44 -16.45 5.21
C ILE A 186 6.04 -17.57 6.05
N ASP A 187 6.69 -18.52 5.39
CA ASP A 187 7.37 -19.61 6.10
C ASP A 187 8.73 -19.18 6.68
N GLY A 188 9.36 -20.07 7.46
CA GLY A 188 10.66 -19.79 8.08
C GLY A 188 11.80 -19.54 7.08
N LEU A 189 11.59 -19.83 5.78
CA LEU A 189 12.53 -19.53 4.70
C LEU A 189 12.18 -18.22 3.97
N GLY A 190 11.14 -17.52 4.37
CA GLY A 190 10.65 -16.30 3.71
C GLY A 190 9.78 -16.57 2.47
N VAL A 191 9.34 -17.81 2.23
CA VAL A 191 8.54 -18.16 1.05
C VAL A 191 7.07 -17.89 1.31
N LYS A 192 6.42 -17.24 0.33
CA LYS A 192 4.97 -16.99 0.33
C LYS A 192 4.20 -18.29 0.12
N ARG A 193 3.27 -18.57 1.01
CA ARG A 193 2.34 -19.70 0.96
C ARG A 193 0.92 -19.15 0.89
N ILE A 194 0.24 -19.37 -0.24
CA ILE A 194 -1.07 -18.75 -0.52
C ILE A 194 -2.14 -19.34 0.40
N ILE A 195 -2.88 -18.46 1.07
CA ILE A 195 -4.05 -18.77 1.89
C ILE A 195 -5.28 -18.64 1.00
N TYR A 196 -6.22 -19.59 1.08
CA TYR A 196 -7.38 -19.63 0.20
C TYR A 196 -8.63 -19.00 0.84
N PRO A 197 -9.55 -18.43 0.06
CA PRO A 197 -10.80 -17.92 0.61
C PRO A 197 -11.67 -19.06 1.16
N ASN A 198 -12.37 -18.83 2.26
CA ASN A 198 -13.26 -19.78 2.92
C ASN A 198 -14.71 -19.73 2.40
N THR A 199 -14.97 -19.09 1.26
CA THR A 199 -16.31 -18.73 0.75
C THR A 199 -17.32 -19.88 0.71
N ASN A 200 -16.86 -21.12 0.51
CA ASN A 200 -17.72 -22.31 0.46
C ASN A 200 -17.64 -23.20 1.72
N LEU A 201 -16.87 -22.79 2.73
CA LEU A 201 -16.62 -23.58 3.95
C LEU A 201 -17.30 -23.00 5.18
N THR A 202 -17.30 -21.67 5.31
CA THR A 202 -17.91 -20.98 6.45
C THR A 202 -18.38 -19.60 6.03
N ILE A 203 -19.13 -18.94 6.90
CA ILE A 203 -19.65 -17.59 6.70
C ILE A 203 -19.46 -16.77 7.97
N ASN A 204 -19.19 -15.48 7.77
CA ASN A 204 -19.24 -14.47 8.83
C ASN A 204 -20.63 -13.81 8.76
N PRO A 205 -21.61 -14.23 9.58
CA PRO A 205 -22.95 -13.67 9.52
C PRO A 205 -22.95 -12.21 9.99
N ALA A 206 -23.71 -11.39 9.27
CA ALA A 206 -23.85 -9.97 9.55
C ALA A 206 -24.54 -9.69 10.90
N GLN A 207 -25.49 -10.56 11.27
CA GLN A 207 -26.22 -10.51 12.54
C GLN A 207 -26.26 -11.92 13.13
N ALA A 208 -26.20 -12.01 14.45
CA ALA A 208 -26.16 -13.27 15.18
C ALA A 208 -26.99 -13.13 16.46
N PRO A 209 -28.32 -13.00 16.35
CA PRO A 209 -29.17 -12.78 17.50
C PRO A 209 -29.10 -13.97 18.45
N GLU A 210 -28.92 -13.68 19.74
CA GLU A 210 -28.94 -14.67 20.80
C GLU A 210 -30.34 -15.26 20.95
N GLN A 211 -30.39 -16.57 21.17
CA GLN A 211 -31.64 -17.31 21.37
C GLN A 211 -31.67 -17.93 22.76
N ASP A 212 -32.85 -17.92 23.39
CA ASP A 212 -33.08 -18.64 24.63
C ASP A 212 -33.24 -20.15 24.41
N SER A 213 -33.47 -20.90 25.49
CA SER A 213 -33.69 -22.35 25.43
C SER A 213 -34.94 -22.78 24.67
N GLU A 214 -35.87 -21.84 24.41
CA GLU A 214 -37.10 -22.05 23.65
C GLU A 214 -36.94 -21.62 22.18
N GLY A 215 -35.77 -21.13 21.80
CA GLY A 215 -35.43 -20.67 20.44
C GLY A 215 -35.96 -19.28 20.10
N GLN A 216 -36.44 -18.51 21.09
CA GLN A 216 -36.87 -17.13 20.89
C GLN A 216 -35.66 -16.18 20.95
N ILE A 217 -35.70 -15.12 20.14
CA ILE A 217 -34.62 -14.10 20.14
C ILE A 217 -34.70 -13.29 21.43
N VAL A 218 -33.56 -13.14 22.10
CA VAL A 218 -33.43 -12.34 23.32
C VAL A 218 -33.30 -10.86 22.95
N GLN A 219 -34.03 -10.01 23.68
CA GLN A 219 -33.99 -8.55 23.52
C GLN A 219 -33.46 -7.89 24.79
N ASP A 220 -32.81 -6.74 24.64
CA ASP A 220 -32.41 -5.90 25.75
C ASP A 220 -33.60 -5.13 26.35
N ASN A 221 -33.35 -4.36 27.41
CA ASN A 221 -34.39 -3.56 28.06
C ASN A 221 -34.92 -2.39 27.21
N LEU A 222 -34.31 -2.11 26.05
CA LEU A 222 -34.73 -1.11 25.08
C LEU A 222 -35.50 -1.72 23.90
N GLY A 223 -35.62 -3.06 23.85
CA GLY A 223 -36.30 -3.79 22.78
C GLY A 223 -35.43 -4.07 21.56
N GLU A 224 -34.12 -3.83 21.65
CA GLU A 224 -33.15 -4.19 20.61
C GLU A 224 -32.72 -5.65 20.78
N ASN A 225 -32.47 -6.36 19.67
CA ASN A 225 -32.00 -7.75 19.75
C ASN A 225 -30.58 -7.80 20.34
N VAL A 226 -30.35 -8.74 21.26
CA VAL A 226 -29.01 -9.02 21.79
C VAL A 226 -28.29 -9.89 20.77
N ASP A 227 -27.18 -9.41 20.21
CA ASP A 227 -26.33 -10.15 19.28
C ASP A 227 -25.15 -10.81 20.01
N THR A 228 -24.79 -12.03 19.57
CA THR A 228 -23.54 -12.70 19.99
C THR A 228 -22.37 -12.19 19.14
N ASP A 229 -21.33 -11.68 19.79
CA ASP A 229 -20.09 -11.23 19.13
C ASP A 229 -18.84 -11.82 19.80
N PRO A 230 -18.05 -12.67 19.11
CA PRO A 230 -18.23 -13.11 17.72
C PRO A 230 -19.39 -14.10 17.54
N PRO A 231 -19.96 -14.24 16.32
CA PRO A 231 -20.98 -15.25 16.05
C PRO A 231 -20.49 -16.68 16.31
N GLN A 232 -21.39 -17.56 16.76
CA GLN A 232 -21.05 -18.97 17.04
C GLN A 232 -20.42 -19.70 15.84
N THR A 233 -20.76 -19.34 14.60
CA THR A 233 -20.13 -19.90 13.39
C THR A 233 -18.64 -19.57 13.33
N VAL A 234 -18.26 -18.34 13.70
CA VAL A 234 -16.89 -17.86 13.75
C VAL A 234 -16.15 -18.50 14.92
N GLU A 235 -16.79 -18.64 16.08
CA GLU A 235 -16.20 -19.33 17.23
C GLU A 235 -15.85 -20.78 16.91
N ARG A 236 -16.80 -21.53 16.32
CA ARG A 236 -16.57 -22.92 15.90
C ARG A 236 -15.49 -23.00 14.84
N TRP A 237 -15.45 -22.05 13.89
CA TRP A 237 -14.41 -22.00 12.87
C TRP A 237 -13.01 -21.77 13.47
N ARG A 238 -12.88 -20.88 14.46
CA ARG A 238 -11.61 -20.61 15.16
C ARG A 238 -11.13 -21.81 15.98
N ALA A 239 -12.06 -22.60 16.51
CA ALA A 239 -11.76 -23.79 17.30
C ALA A 239 -11.62 -25.08 16.48
N ALA A 240 -11.99 -25.07 15.20
CA ALA A 240 -11.99 -26.25 14.36
C ALA A 240 -10.56 -26.78 14.12
N ASP A 241 -10.39 -28.10 14.09
CA ASP A 241 -9.18 -28.71 13.54
C ASP A 241 -9.28 -28.79 12.02
N ASP A 242 -8.50 -27.96 11.34
CA ASP A 242 -8.43 -27.86 9.88
C ASP A 242 -8.15 -29.21 9.20
N LYS A 243 -7.53 -30.17 9.89
CA LYS A 243 -7.28 -31.52 9.36
C LYS A 243 -8.56 -32.28 9.02
N ASN A 244 -9.65 -32.02 9.74
CA ASN A 244 -10.96 -32.60 9.46
C ASN A 244 -11.55 -32.11 8.14
N ILE A 245 -11.10 -30.96 7.65
CA ILE A 245 -11.56 -30.35 6.38
C ILE A 245 -10.64 -30.78 5.22
N THR A 246 -9.32 -30.78 5.47
CA THR A 246 -8.30 -31.05 4.44
C THR A 246 -8.10 -32.54 4.14
N GLY A 247 -8.56 -33.43 5.02
CA GLY A 247 -8.26 -34.86 4.95
C GLY A 247 -6.81 -35.22 5.24
N LEU A 248 -6.02 -34.29 5.81
CA LEU A 248 -4.65 -34.55 6.23
C LEU A 248 -4.62 -35.42 7.49
N TYR A 249 -3.75 -36.43 7.52
CA TYR A 249 -3.64 -37.35 8.65
C TYR A 249 -3.17 -36.65 9.94
N LEU A 250 -3.75 -37.05 11.08
CA LEU A 250 -3.23 -36.74 12.41
C LEU A 250 -1.94 -37.56 12.64
N ALA A 251 -0.92 -36.96 13.28
CA ALA A 251 0.34 -37.66 13.58
C ALA A 251 0.11 -38.93 14.42
N ASP A 252 -0.92 -38.93 15.27
CA ASP A 252 -1.33 -40.11 16.05
C ASP A 252 -1.88 -41.24 15.18
N ALA A 253 -2.52 -40.92 14.05
CA ALA A 253 -2.99 -41.92 13.08
C ALA A 253 -1.84 -42.62 12.34
N VAL A 254 -0.67 -41.97 12.25
CA VAL A 254 0.54 -42.54 11.65
C VAL A 254 1.31 -43.39 12.67
N ASN A 255 1.40 -42.95 13.93
CA ASN A 255 2.07 -43.69 15.02
C ASN A 255 1.28 -44.90 15.52
N GLN A 256 -0.05 -44.93 15.36
CA GLN A 256 -0.89 -46.10 15.64
C GLN A 256 -0.86 -47.17 14.53
N GLY A 257 0.10 -47.08 13.60
CA GLY A 257 0.51 -48.15 12.70
C GLY A 257 -0.62 -49.06 12.23
N TYR A 258 -1.47 -48.59 11.32
CA TYR A 258 -2.35 -49.42 10.48
C TYR A 258 -2.83 -50.75 11.13
N ASN A 259 -3.61 -50.67 12.21
CA ASN A 259 -4.41 -51.84 12.60
C ASN A 259 -5.67 -51.89 11.74
N VAL A 260 -5.50 -52.38 10.52
CA VAL A 260 -6.58 -52.60 9.55
C VAL A 260 -7.59 -53.66 10.02
N ASP A 261 -7.25 -54.52 10.98
CA ASP A 261 -8.13 -55.60 11.43
C ASP A 261 -9.14 -55.15 12.50
N ASP A 262 -8.80 -54.19 13.36
CA ASP A 262 -9.70 -53.73 14.43
C ASP A 262 -10.74 -52.68 13.96
N MET A 263 -10.61 -52.20 12.72
CA MET A 263 -11.45 -51.14 12.16
C MET A 263 -12.64 -51.62 11.33
N TYR A 264 -12.76 -52.92 11.08
CA TYR A 264 -13.88 -53.48 10.31
C TYR A 264 -15.16 -53.74 11.13
N VAL A 265 -15.12 -53.66 12.47
CA VAL A 265 -16.24 -54.15 13.29
C VAL A 265 -17.15 -53.05 13.86
N ASN A 266 -16.76 -51.77 13.83
CA ASN A 266 -17.69 -50.69 14.23
C ASN A 266 -17.41 -49.28 13.68
N SER A 267 -16.46 -49.11 12.76
CA SER A 267 -16.14 -47.78 12.25
C SER A 267 -16.92 -47.46 10.98
N LEU A 268 -18.12 -46.87 11.16
CA LEU A 268 -18.84 -46.13 10.12
C LEU A 268 -18.07 -44.86 9.64
N TYR A 269 -16.78 -44.72 10.01
CA TYR A 269 -15.95 -43.54 9.87
C TYR A 269 -14.83 -43.68 8.81
N TRP A 270 -14.85 -44.71 7.96
CA TRP A 270 -14.02 -44.74 6.75
C TRP A 270 -14.77 -44.24 5.53
N GLY A 271 -14.87 -42.91 5.41
CA GLY A 271 -15.19 -42.20 4.16
C GLY A 271 -16.57 -42.48 3.54
N GLY A 272 -17.43 -43.25 4.21
CA GLY A 272 -18.72 -43.70 3.68
C GLY A 272 -19.83 -42.65 3.75
N ALA A 273 -19.80 -41.75 4.73
CA ALA A 273 -20.82 -40.70 4.87
C ALA A 273 -20.59 -39.49 3.94
N TYR A 274 -19.34 -39.27 3.51
CA TYR A 274 -18.94 -38.07 2.73
C TYR A 274 -18.33 -38.39 1.35
N GLY A 275 -18.38 -39.65 0.89
CA GLY A 275 -17.92 -40.03 -0.46
C GLY A 275 -16.40 -39.99 -0.68
N GLN A 276 -15.59 -39.87 0.38
CA GLN A 276 -14.13 -39.68 0.32
C GLN A 276 -13.32 -40.99 0.22
N ARG A 277 -13.99 -42.13 -0.03
CA ARG A 277 -13.34 -43.45 -0.15
C ARG A 277 -12.41 -43.55 -1.37
N TYR A 278 -12.63 -42.72 -2.38
CA TYR A 278 -11.88 -42.71 -3.65
C TYR A 278 -11.53 -41.29 -4.07
N GLY A 279 -10.65 -40.62 -3.32
CA GLY A 279 -10.06 -39.33 -3.67
C GLY A 279 -10.42 -38.21 -2.71
N THR A 280 -9.44 -37.36 -2.43
CA THR A 280 -9.64 -36.13 -1.66
C THR A 280 -10.13 -35.02 -2.60
N ASP A 281 -10.91 -34.08 -2.09
CA ASP A 281 -11.28 -32.89 -2.87
C ASP A 281 -10.04 -32.01 -3.03
N PRO A 282 -9.48 -31.86 -4.26
CA PRO A 282 -8.27 -31.08 -4.47
C PRO A 282 -8.44 -29.59 -4.10
N VAL A 283 -9.67 -29.08 -4.00
CA VAL A 283 -9.95 -27.70 -3.57
C VAL A 283 -9.74 -27.53 -2.06
N LEU A 284 -10.01 -28.58 -1.28
CA LEU A 284 -9.90 -28.55 0.19
C LEU A 284 -8.59 -29.14 0.71
N THR A 285 -7.91 -29.96 -0.09
CA THR A 285 -6.67 -30.66 0.28
C THR A 285 -5.47 -29.70 0.24
N GLN A 286 -5.29 -28.89 1.30
CA GLN A 286 -4.22 -27.89 1.39
C GLN A 286 -3.82 -27.65 2.85
N ASN A 287 -2.57 -27.29 3.14
CA ASN A 287 -2.09 -27.01 4.51
C ASN A 287 -1.83 -25.53 4.81
N ASN A 288 -2.11 -24.64 3.85
CA ASN A 288 -1.85 -23.21 3.93
C ASN A 288 -2.94 -22.42 4.68
N GLY A 289 -4.06 -23.04 5.00
CA GLY A 289 -5.18 -22.42 5.71
C GLY A 289 -6.15 -21.65 4.81
N TRP A 290 -7.16 -21.06 5.45
CA TRP A 290 -8.17 -20.25 4.79
C TRP A 290 -8.40 -18.91 5.47
N PHE A 291 -8.91 -17.94 4.70
CA PHE A 291 -9.33 -16.64 5.19
C PHE A 291 -10.76 -16.31 4.78
N GLY A 292 -11.45 -15.52 5.60
CA GLY A 292 -12.72 -14.88 5.31
C GLY A 292 -12.64 -13.38 5.48
N ILE A 293 -13.65 -12.67 4.99
CA ILE A 293 -13.77 -11.22 5.11
C ILE A 293 -15.08 -10.96 5.84
N ASP A 294 -15.00 -10.28 6.98
CA ASP A 294 -16.16 -9.74 7.68
C ASP A 294 -16.20 -8.24 7.42
N GLU A 295 -16.98 -7.85 6.41
CA GLU A 295 -17.13 -6.45 6.01
C GLU A 295 -17.90 -5.63 7.06
N VAL A 296 -18.76 -6.27 7.85
CA VAL A 296 -19.57 -5.60 8.88
C VAL A 296 -18.69 -5.20 10.07
N ARG A 297 -17.82 -6.12 10.51
CA ARG A 297 -16.89 -5.88 11.62
C ARG A 297 -15.56 -5.26 11.16
N GLY A 298 -15.33 -5.16 9.85
CA GLY A 298 -14.11 -4.60 9.28
C GLY A 298 -12.86 -5.44 9.55
N VAL A 299 -12.98 -6.76 9.59
CA VAL A 299 -11.87 -7.68 9.92
C VAL A 299 -11.76 -8.85 8.93
N PHE A 300 -10.53 -9.28 8.66
CA PHE A 300 -10.26 -10.59 8.08
C PHE A 300 -10.36 -11.67 9.17
N THR A 301 -10.97 -12.81 8.85
CA THR A 301 -11.04 -14.00 9.71
C THR A 301 -10.13 -15.10 9.16
N PHE A 302 -9.48 -15.88 10.01
CA PHE A 302 -8.53 -16.92 9.60
C PHE A 302 -8.89 -18.28 10.18
N SER A 303 -8.46 -19.36 9.51
CA SER A 303 -8.53 -20.73 10.03
C SER A 303 -7.53 -20.95 11.17
N SER A 304 -7.75 -22.01 11.96
CA SER A 304 -7.04 -22.23 13.22
C SER A 304 -5.54 -22.50 13.04
N ASN A 305 -5.14 -23.12 11.93
CA ASN A 305 -3.74 -23.42 11.62
C ASN A 305 -2.85 -22.17 11.37
N LEU A 306 -3.45 -21.00 11.20
CA LEU A 306 -2.74 -19.74 10.96
C LEU A 306 -2.41 -18.96 12.24
N LYS A 307 -2.74 -19.52 13.40
CA LYS A 307 -2.38 -18.94 14.69
C LYS A 307 -0.87 -18.71 14.79
N ASP A 308 -0.48 -17.50 15.24
CA ASP A 308 0.90 -17.05 15.41
C ASP A 308 1.76 -17.09 14.12
N LYS A 309 1.13 -17.22 12.94
CA LYS A 309 1.82 -17.13 11.64
C LYS A 309 2.01 -15.68 11.22
N LEU A 310 3.13 -15.40 10.57
CA LEU A 310 3.38 -14.15 9.86
C LEU A 310 2.60 -14.17 8.55
N ILE A 311 1.67 -13.22 8.37
CA ILE A 311 0.84 -13.11 7.18
C ILE A 311 1.13 -11.80 6.46
N VAL A 312 1.13 -11.87 5.14
CA VAL A 312 1.14 -10.72 4.24
C VAL A 312 -0.22 -10.65 3.55
N ILE A 313 -0.89 -9.52 3.73
CA ILE A 313 -2.16 -9.19 3.07
C ILE A 313 -1.84 -8.26 1.91
N GLU A 314 -2.06 -8.72 0.68
CA GLU A 314 -1.97 -7.89 -0.52
C GLU A 314 -3.37 -7.45 -0.94
N TYR A 315 -3.60 -6.14 -1.01
CA TYR A 315 -4.92 -5.56 -1.24
C TYR A 315 -4.86 -4.37 -2.18
N ILE A 316 -5.98 -4.10 -2.85
CA ILE A 316 -6.21 -2.95 -3.69
C ILE A 316 -6.59 -1.78 -2.78
N SER A 317 -5.75 -0.74 -2.79
CA SER A 317 -6.01 0.53 -2.14
C SER A 317 -6.85 1.45 -3.05
N ASP A 318 -7.73 2.26 -2.47
CA ASP A 318 -8.46 3.33 -3.17
C ASP A 318 -7.53 4.46 -3.65
N GLY A 319 -6.28 4.49 -3.16
CA GLY A 319 -5.23 5.42 -3.55
C GLY A 319 -5.55 6.88 -3.22
N LEU A 320 -6.59 7.16 -2.44
CA LEU A 320 -7.05 8.51 -2.11
C LEU A 320 -6.32 9.04 -0.89
N ALA A 321 -5.03 9.35 -1.06
CA ALA A 321 -4.35 10.30 -0.17
C ALA A 321 -4.76 11.71 -0.59
N TYR A 322 -5.61 12.34 0.23
CA TYR A 322 -6.18 13.67 0.02
C TYR A 322 -5.13 14.78 0.15
N ASP A 323 -4.32 15.06 -0.87
CA ASP A 323 -3.62 16.37 -0.97
C ASP A 323 -3.20 16.75 -2.41
N LEU A 324 -2.85 18.03 -2.63
CA LEU A 324 -2.20 18.51 -3.86
C LEU A 324 -0.73 18.07 -3.96
N ASP A 325 -0.15 17.60 -2.85
CA ASP A 325 1.20 17.04 -2.75
C ASP A 325 1.25 15.53 -3.08
N THR A 326 0.17 14.98 -3.66
CA THR A 326 0.17 13.60 -4.14
C THR A 326 1.26 13.37 -5.18
N ARG A 327 2.04 12.32 -4.95
CA ARG A 327 3.14 11.89 -5.82
C ARG A 327 2.57 11.26 -7.10
N VAL A 328 2.83 11.89 -8.23
CA VAL A 328 2.44 11.43 -9.56
C VAL A 328 3.65 10.78 -10.24
N PRO A 329 3.56 9.53 -10.74
CA PRO A 329 4.65 8.95 -11.52
C PRO A 329 4.93 9.76 -12.80
N LYS A 330 6.19 10.12 -13.07
CA LYS A 330 6.58 10.86 -14.30
C LYS A 330 6.14 10.15 -15.59
N MET A 331 6.02 8.83 -15.57
CA MET A 331 5.60 8.02 -16.71
C MET A 331 4.16 8.31 -17.19
N ILE A 332 3.31 8.86 -16.32
CA ILE A 332 1.91 9.17 -16.64
C ILE A 332 1.65 10.65 -16.94
N GLU A 333 2.66 11.51 -16.79
CA GLU A 333 2.55 12.96 -16.94
C GLU A 333 1.93 13.37 -18.29
N ASP A 334 2.43 12.82 -19.40
CA ASP A 334 1.90 13.11 -20.74
C ASP A 334 0.44 12.64 -20.91
N ALA A 335 0.06 11.53 -20.27
CA ALA A 335 -1.31 11.06 -20.27
C ALA A 335 -2.24 11.97 -19.44
N MET A 336 -1.73 12.55 -18.35
CA MET A 336 -2.45 13.57 -17.57
C MET A 336 -2.65 14.84 -18.39
N TYR A 337 -1.64 15.34 -19.10
CA TYR A 337 -1.78 16.51 -19.98
C TYR A 337 -2.84 16.31 -21.05
N ALA A 338 -2.88 15.13 -21.67
CA ALA A 338 -3.90 14.80 -22.66
C ALA A 338 -5.31 14.69 -22.04
N HIS A 339 -5.43 14.11 -20.84
CA HIS A 339 -6.70 14.07 -20.11
C HIS A 339 -7.21 15.49 -19.82
N ILE A 340 -6.37 16.34 -19.22
CA ILE A 340 -6.75 17.71 -18.85
C ILE A 340 -7.11 18.53 -20.10
N SER A 341 -6.32 18.44 -21.17
CA SER A 341 -6.60 19.14 -22.45
C SER A 341 -7.95 18.76 -23.04
N HIS A 342 -8.23 17.45 -23.10
CA HIS A 342 -9.51 16.96 -23.58
C HIS A 342 -10.66 17.43 -22.69
N ALA A 343 -10.53 17.33 -21.37
CA ALA A 343 -11.58 17.69 -20.43
C ALA A 343 -11.95 19.18 -20.52
N ILE A 344 -10.96 20.07 -20.59
CA ILE A 344 -11.17 21.53 -20.71
C ILE A 344 -11.79 21.91 -22.06
N ILE A 345 -11.40 21.26 -23.16
CA ILE A 345 -11.94 21.60 -24.48
C ILE A 345 -13.35 21.01 -24.66
N ALA A 346 -13.59 19.81 -24.14
CA ALA A 346 -14.91 19.17 -24.20
C ALA A 346 -15.97 19.90 -23.34
N SER A 347 -15.57 20.60 -22.27
CA SER A 347 -16.49 21.38 -21.43
C SER A 347 -16.77 22.79 -21.97
N ARG A 348 -16.01 23.27 -22.96
CA ARG A 348 -16.19 24.60 -23.54
C ARG A 348 -17.29 24.63 -24.59
N ILE A 349 -18.02 25.74 -24.59
CA ILE A 349 -18.95 26.07 -25.67
C ILE A 349 -18.20 26.42 -26.96
N ASN A 350 -18.85 26.20 -28.11
CA ASN A 350 -18.37 26.56 -29.45
C ASN A 350 -17.02 25.93 -29.85
N GLN A 351 -16.68 24.75 -29.32
CA GLN A 351 -15.52 23.99 -29.77
C GLN A 351 -15.89 23.07 -30.94
N PRO A 352 -15.13 23.07 -32.04
CA PRO A 352 -15.37 22.15 -33.14
C PRO A 352 -15.23 20.69 -32.70
N GLU A 353 -16.19 19.85 -33.08
CA GLU A 353 -16.25 18.44 -32.66
C GLU A 353 -15.01 17.64 -33.11
N TYR A 354 -14.43 17.96 -34.26
CA TYR A 354 -13.22 17.30 -34.75
C TYR A 354 -12.01 17.50 -33.81
N ILE A 355 -11.91 18.65 -33.13
CA ILE A 355 -10.84 18.92 -32.16
C ILE A 355 -11.06 18.07 -30.91
N VAL A 356 -12.30 18.03 -30.40
CA VAL A 356 -12.70 17.22 -29.25
C VAL A 356 -12.41 15.74 -29.52
N ASN A 357 -12.83 15.24 -30.69
CA ASN A 357 -12.60 13.85 -31.09
C ASN A 357 -11.12 13.52 -31.28
N ARG A 358 -10.31 14.45 -31.82
CA ARG A 358 -8.86 14.28 -31.90
C ARG A 358 -8.23 14.14 -30.52
N LEU A 359 -8.57 15.03 -29.59
CA LEU A 359 -8.06 14.99 -28.22
C LEU A 359 -8.54 13.76 -27.45
N LYS A 360 -9.75 13.28 -27.71
CA LYS A 360 -10.28 12.02 -27.16
C LYS A 360 -9.42 10.83 -27.58
N ARG A 361 -9.09 10.73 -28.87
CA ARG A 361 -8.22 9.68 -29.41
C ARG A 361 -6.80 9.78 -28.84
N GLU A 362 -6.25 10.99 -28.74
CA GLU A 362 -4.93 11.23 -28.15
C GLU A 362 -4.89 10.82 -26.67
N ARG A 363 -5.89 11.25 -25.88
CA ARG A 363 -6.06 10.84 -24.47
C ARG A 363 -6.07 9.32 -24.34
N SER A 364 -6.89 8.62 -25.12
CA SER A 364 -6.97 7.15 -25.05
C SER A 364 -5.65 6.46 -25.41
N ALA A 365 -4.94 6.94 -26.44
CA ALA A 365 -3.66 6.38 -26.85
C ALA A 365 -2.57 6.58 -25.77
N LYS A 366 -2.44 7.81 -25.25
CA LYS A 366 -1.47 8.13 -24.19
C LYS A 366 -1.77 7.43 -22.88
N LEU A 367 -3.05 7.31 -22.52
CA LEU A 367 -3.50 6.55 -21.35
C LEU A 367 -3.13 5.07 -21.49
N ARG A 368 -3.34 4.44 -22.65
CA ARG A 368 -2.93 3.06 -22.89
C ARG A 368 -1.42 2.88 -22.78
N ASN A 369 -0.64 3.80 -23.32
CA ASN A 369 0.83 3.75 -23.22
C ASN A 369 1.31 3.94 -21.78
N ALA A 370 0.70 4.85 -21.02
CA ALA A 370 0.96 5.05 -19.60
C ALA A 370 0.66 3.78 -18.78
N LYS A 371 -0.46 3.11 -19.06
CA LYS A 371 -0.81 1.81 -18.47
C LYS A 371 0.28 0.75 -18.71
N ILE A 372 0.75 0.62 -19.95
CA ILE A 372 1.79 -0.36 -20.29
C ILE A 372 3.12 -0.02 -19.59
N ARG A 373 3.47 1.26 -19.47
CA ARG A 373 4.71 1.71 -18.79
C ARG A 373 4.65 1.46 -17.27
N LEU A 374 3.49 1.68 -16.65
CA LEU A 374 3.27 1.41 -15.23
C LEU A 374 3.20 -0.08 -14.91
N SER A 375 2.57 -0.85 -15.80
CA SER A 375 2.51 -2.29 -15.68
C SER A 375 3.91 -2.85 -15.92
N ASN A 376 4.63 -3.19 -14.85
CA ASN A 376 5.99 -3.75 -14.87
C ASN A 376 6.02 -5.17 -15.47
N ILE A 377 5.44 -5.35 -16.67
CA ILE A 377 5.40 -6.60 -17.40
C ILE A 377 6.76 -6.78 -18.05
N LYS A 378 7.61 -7.58 -17.41
CA LYS A 378 8.86 -8.02 -18.00
C LYS A 378 8.59 -9.24 -18.86
N ILE A 379 8.74 -9.08 -20.17
CA ILE A 379 8.55 -10.17 -21.14
C ILE A 379 9.41 -11.39 -20.79
N GLY A 380 10.62 -11.19 -20.25
CA GLY A 380 11.49 -12.28 -19.79
C GLY A 380 10.95 -13.11 -18.63
N GLU A 381 10.21 -12.50 -17.69
CA GLU A 381 9.57 -13.24 -16.59
C GLU A 381 8.37 -14.05 -17.11
N LEU A 382 7.62 -13.47 -18.06
CA LEU A 382 6.51 -14.15 -18.73
C LEU A 382 7.00 -15.36 -19.54
N THR A 383 8.12 -15.24 -20.25
CA THR A 383 8.70 -16.38 -20.98
C THR A 383 9.23 -17.45 -20.05
N GLN A 384 9.78 -17.10 -18.87
CA GLN A 384 10.18 -18.08 -17.86
C GLN A 384 8.98 -18.86 -17.31
N LEU A 385 7.85 -18.20 -17.04
CA LEU A 385 6.63 -18.86 -16.59
C LEU A 385 5.99 -19.75 -17.66
N MET A 386 6.16 -19.39 -18.94
CA MET A 386 5.71 -20.19 -20.08
C MET A 386 6.69 -21.31 -20.46
N ARG A 387 7.94 -21.27 -19.97
CA ARG A 387 8.96 -22.28 -20.26
C ARG A 387 8.55 -23.63 -19.69
N GLY A 388 8.31 -24.60 -20.57
CA GLY A 388 7.92 -25.97 -20.19
C GLY A 388 6.41 -26.21 -20.15
N LYS A 389 5.56 -25.17 -20.23
CA LYS A 389 4.10 -25.34 -20.35
C LYS A 389 3.65 -25.84 -21.72
N SER A 390 4.53 -25.81 -22.73
CA SER A 390 4.29 -26.40 -24.05
C SER A 390 4.68 -27.88 -24.14
N LYS A 391 5.13 -28.51 -23.04
CA LYS A 391 5.40 -29.95 -23.04
C LYS A 391 4.05 -30.66 -23.02
N TRP A 392 3.59 -31.13 -24.18
CA TRP A 392 2.50 -32.09 -24.24
C TRP A 392 2.86 -33.25 -23.32
N ILE A 393 2.07 -33.45 -22.26
CA ILE A 393 2.12 -34.69 -21.49
C ILE A 393 1.74 -35.77 -22.49
N LYS A 394 2.69 -36.67 -22.79
CA LYS A 394 2.51 -37.78 -23.71
C LYS A 394 2.16 -39.03 -22.92
#